data_AF-A0A5R2NIH0-F1
#
_entry.id   AF-A0A5R2NIH0-F1
#
_cell.length_a   1.000
_cell.length_b   1.000
_cell.length_c   1.000
_cell.angle_alpha   90.00
_cell.angle_beta   90.00
_cell.angle_gamma   90.00
#
_symmetry.space_group_name_H-M   'P 1'
#
loop_
_entity.id
_entity.type
_entity.pdbx_description
1 polymer ?
#
loop_
_entity_poly.entity_id
_entity_poly.type
_entity_poly.pdbx_seq_one_letter_code
_entity_poly.pdbx_strand_id
1 'polypeptide(L)' 'MADWGRLVAGGFAYMDASFAVHAKDRERALLYMQEALAAGLSWHEVERQLIAYMHNQRMTPETIDKNLLLAAGLMKEWFE' A
#
# COMPACT_ATOMS: atom_id res chain seq x y z
N MET A 1 8.36 12.69 -11.23
CA MET A 1 7.64 11.40 -11.32
C MET A 1 7.67 10.80 -9.92
N ALA A 2 6.53 10.38 -9.37
CA ALA A 2 6.48 9.83 -8.02
C ALA A 2 7.30 8.53 -7.91
N ASP A 3 8.06 8.38 -6.83
CA ASP A 3 8.76 7.12 -6.52
C ASP A 3 7.79 6.16 -5.85
N TRP A 4 7.00 5.47 -6.68
CA TRP A 4 5.96 4.55 -6.23
C TRP A 4 6.51 3.44 -5.34
N GLY A 5 7.71 2.93 -5.63
CA GLY A 5 8.34 1.90 -4.81
C GLY A 5 8.58 2.38 -3.38
N ARG A 6 9.13 3.59 -3.22
CA ARG A 6 9.33 4.20 -1.90
C ARG A 6 8.02 4.54 -1.18
N LEU A 7 7.02 5.02 -1.91
CA LEU A 7 5.72 5.37 -1.34
C LEU A 7 4.97 4.13 -0.82
N VAL A 8 4.87 3.09 -1.65
CA VAL A 8 4.28 1.80 -1.26
C VAL A 8 5.01 1.21 -0.07
N ALA A 9 6.34 1.13 -0.12
CA ALA A 9 7.17 0.58 0.94
C ALA A 9 6.98 1.31 2.29
N GLY A 10 6.66 2.60 2.26
CA GLY A 10 6.39 3.39 3.46
C GLY A 10 5.22 2.85 4.29
N GLY A 11 4.20 2.27 3.64
CA GLY A 11 3.08 1.61 4.33
C GLY A 11 3.47 0.30 5.02
N PHE A 12 4.64 -0.26 4.71
CA PHE A 12 5.16 -1.52 5.23
C PHE A 12 6.48 -1.33 6.02
N ALA A 13 6.75 -0.14 6.54
CA ALA A 13 8.01 0.21 7.21
C ALA A 13 9.28 -0.10 6.39
N TYR A 14 9.17 -0.12 5.05
CA TYR A 14 10.23 -0.52 4.12
C TYR A 14 10.71 -1.97 4.26
N MET A 15 9.88 -2.82 4.86
CA MET A 15 10.16 -4.23 5.10
C MET A 15 8.91 -5.08 4.85
N ASP A 16 8.82 -6.26 5.47
CA ASP A 16 7.69 -7.17 5.40
C ASP A 16 6.66 -6.98 6.54
N ALA A 17 6.62 -5.78 7.15
CA ALA A 17 5.70 -5.46 8.25
C ALA A 17 4.24 -5.45 7.78
N SER A 18 3.28 -5.54 8.72
CA SER A 18 1.87 -5.39 8.36
C SER A 18 1.54 -3.95 7.93
N PHE A 19 0.73 -3.81 6.88
CA PHE A 19 0.40 -2.54 6.25
C PHE A 19 -0.29 -1.58 7.22
N ALA A 20 0.27 -0.38 7.38
CA ALA A 20 -0.31 0.75 8.10
C ALA A 20 -0.74 0.46 9.56
N VAL A 21 -0.16 -0.56 10.21
CA VAL A 21 -0.50 -0.92 11.60
C VAL A 21 0.09 0.07 12.60
N HIS A 22 1.33 0.53 12.38
CA HIS A 22 1.93 1.58 13.21
C HIS A 22 1.56 2.98 12.69
N ALA A 23 1.45 3.95 13.60
CA ALA A 23 1.06 5.32 13.27
C ALA A 23 1.93 5.94 12.14
N LYS A 24 3.26 5.73 12.18
CA LYS A 24 4.17 6.22 11.13
C LYS A 24 3.94 5.55 9.78
N ASP A 25 3.62 4.27 9.77
CA ASP A 25 3.37 3.53 8.53
C ASP A 25 2.00 3.93 7.96
N ARG A 26 1.02 4.21 8.83
CA ARG A 26 -0.27 4.77 8.45
C ARG A 26 -0.14 6.15 7.81
N GLU A 27 0.65 7.06 8.41
CA GLU A 27 0.94 8.38 7.81
C GLU A 27 1.55 8.24 6.41
N ARG A 28 2.52 7.33 6.25
CA ARG A 28 3.14 7.06 4.94
C ARG A 28 2.17 6.42 3.95
N ALA A 29 1.32 5.51 4.39
CA ALA A 29 0.28 4.91 3.57
C ALA A 29 -0.74 5.94 3.08
N LEU A 30 -1.11 6.90 3.94
CA LEU A 30 -1.98 8.02 3.55
C LEU A 30 -1.29 8.97 2.56
N LEU A 31 0.01 9.23 2.72
CA LEU A 31 0.78 9.97 1.72
C LEU A 31 0.78 9.24 0.37
N TYR A 32 1.04 7.93 0.36
CA TYR A 32 0.94 7.12 -0.84
C TYR A 32 -0.45 7.21 -1.49
N MET A 33 -1.52 7.11 -0.70
CA MET A 33 -2.90 7.27 -1.15
C MET A 33 -3.14 8.63 -1.82
N GLN A 34 -2.69 9.72 -1.19
CA GLN A 34 -2.84 11.08 -1.71
C GLN A 34 -2.12 11.26 -3.05
N GLU A 35 -0.88 10.76 -3.17
CA GLU A 35 -0.12 10.79 -4.41
C GLU A 35 -0.79 9.94 -5.51
N ALA A 36 -1.34 8.78 -5.14
CA ALA A 36 -2.07 7.91 -6.07
C ALA A 36 -3.35 8.58 -6.59
N LEU A 37 -4.12 9.23 -5.72
CA LEU A 37 -5.31 10.01 -6.11
C LEU A 37 -4.94 11.19 -7.00
N ALA A 38 -3.89 11.94 -6.64
CA ALA A 38 -3.41 13.07 -7.45
C ALA A 38 -2.92 12.64 -8.83
N ALA A 39 -2.38 11.42 -8.95
CA ALA A 39 -1.97 10.82 -10.21
C ALA A 39 -3.13 10.20 -11.01
N GLY A 40 -4.35 10.18 -10.46
CA GLY A 40 -5.53 9.59 -11.10
C GLY A 40 -5.50 8.06 -11.17
N LEU A 41 -4.78 7.40 -10.26
CA LEU A 41 -4.78 5.94 -10.20
C LEU A 41 -6.12 5.41 -9.71
N SER A 42 -6.52 4.27 -10.25
CA SER A 42 -7.65 3.47 -9.76
C SER A 42 -7.25 2.60 -8.55
N TRP A 43 -8.24 2.14 -7.78
CA TRP A 43 -8.00 1.14 -6.74
C TRP A 43 -7.28 -0.11 -7.27
N HIS A 44 -7.64 -0.57 -8.47
CA HIS A 44 -7.01 -1.74 -9.07
C HIS A 44 -5.51 -1.52 -9.34
N GLU A 45 -5.11 -0.31 -9.73
CA GLU A 45 -3.69 0.03 -9.90
C GLU A 45 -2.96 0.10 -8.57
N VAL A 46 -3.58 0.68 -7.54
CA VAL A 46 -3.04 0.72 -6.18
C VAL A 46 -2.84 -0.70 -5.63
N GLU A 47 -3.84 -1.57 -5.79
CA GLU A 47 -3.81 -2.97 -5.37
C GLU A 47 -2.68 -3.74 -6.08
N ARG A 48 -2.50 -3.56 -7.39
CA ARG A 48 -1.39 -4.17 -8.13
C ARG A 48 -0.02 -3.71 -7.62
N GLN A 49 0.13 -2.44 -7.25
CA GLN A 49 1.39 -1.94 -6.69
C GLN A 49 1.69 -2.55 -5.31
N LEU A 50 0.68 -2.67 -4.45
CA LEU A 50 0.80 -3.34 -3.15
C LEU A 50 1.20 -4.81 -3.32
N ILE A 51 0.51 -5.54 -4.22
CA ILE A 51 0.81 -6.95 -4.53
C ILE A 51 2.24 -7.10 -5.03
N ALA A 52 2.68 -6.24 -5.97
CA ALA A 52 4.04 -6.28 -6.50
C ALA A 52 5.09 -6.08 -5.40
N TYR A 53 4.87 -5.13 -4.49
CA TYR A 53 5.76 -4.93 -3.34
C TYR A 53 5.84 -6.17 -2.44
N MET A 54 4.70 -6.73 -2.05
CA MET A 54 4.66 -7.89 -1.15
C MET A 54 5.28 -9.15 -1.77
N HIS A 55 5.11 -9.35 -3.08
CA HIS A 55 5.82 -10.41 -3.81
C HIS A 55 7.33 -10.19 -3.82
N ASN A 56 7.79 -8.95 -4.02
CA ASN A 56 9.22 -8.62 -3.96
C ASN A 56 9.82 -8.87 -2.57
N GLN A 57 9.03 -8.68 -1.51
CA GLN A 57 9.39 -9.03 -0.13
C GLN A 57 9.24 -10.52 0.20
N ARG A 58 8.80 -11.36 -0.76
CA ARG A 58 8.57 -12.80 -0.59
C ARG A 58 7.60 -13.14 0.55
N MET A 59 6.61 -12.27 0.78
CA MET A 59 5.54 -12.54 1.74
C MET A 59 4.73 -13.79 1.33
N THR A 60 4.20 -14.51 2.32
CA THR A 60 3.32 -15.66 2.05
C THR A 60 1.97 -15.20 1.46
N PRO A 61 1.26 -16.05 0.71
CA PRO A 61 -0.08 -15.74 0.21
C PRO A 61 -1.05 -15.27 1.30
N GLU A 62 -1.06 -15.95 2.45
CA GLU A 62 -1.89 -15.59 3.61
C GLU A 62 -1.56 -14.18 4.14
N THR A 63 -0.28 -13.81 4.13
CA THR A 63 0.17 -12.47 4.55
C THR A 63 -0.23 -11.42 3.52
N ILE A 64 -0.19 -11.74 2.22
CA ILE A 64 -0.66 -10.86 1.15
C ILE A 64 -2.15 -10.57 1.33
N ASP A 65 -2.98 -11.60 1.48
CA ASP A 65 -4.43 -11.44 1.64
C ASP A 65 -4.77 -10.57 2.87
N LYS A 66 -4.10 -10.82 4.00
CA LYS A 66 -4.27 -10.02 5.21
C LYS A 66 -3.92 -8.55 4.97
N ASN A 67 -2.81 -8.27 4.30
CA ASN A 67 -2.38 -6.90 4.04
C ASN A 67 -3.27 -6.19 3.02
N LEU A 68 -3.82 -6.91 2.03
CA LEU A 68 -4.79 -6.35 1.10
C LEU A 68 -6.09 -5.96 1.80
N LEU A 69 -6.56 -6.75 2.77
CA LEU A 69 -7.73 -6.38 3.59
C LEU A 69 -7.46 -5.11 4.41
N LEU A 70 -6.28 -4.99 5.01
CA LEU A 70 -5.88 -3.77 5.74
C LEU A 70 -5.81 -2.55 4.82
N ALA A 71 -5.21 -2.70 3.65
CA ALA A 71 -5.10 -1.63 2.67
C ALA A 71 -6.47 -1.21 2.14
N ALA A 72 -7.34 -2.16 1.82
CA ALA A 72 -8.69 -1.89 1.34
C ALA A 72 -9.51 -1.14 2.39
N GLY A 73 -9.45 -1.57 3.65
CA GLY A 73 -10.15 -0.90 4.75
C GLY A 73 -9.64 0.51 5.06
N LEU A 74 -8.41 0.84 4.66
CA LEU A 74 -7.84 2.18 4.86
C LEU A 74 -8.10 3.12 3.66
N MET A 75 -8.01 2.59 2.44
CA MET A 75 -7.81 3.41 1.25
C MET A 75 -8.89 3.24 0.17
N LYS A 76 -9.58 2.09 0.10
CA LYS A 76 -10.40 1.75 -1.09
C LYS A 76 -11.55 2.73 -1.35
N GLU A 77 -12.21 3.20 -0.30
CA GLU A 77 -13.33 4.16 -0.39
C GLU A 77 -12.95 5.50 -1.05
N TRP A 78 -11.66 5.83 -1.09
CA TRP A 78 -11.18 7.09 -1.66
C TRP A 78 -10.98 7.03 -3.18
N PHE A 79 -10.99 5.83 -3.77
CA PHE A 79 -10.76 5.58 -5.20
C PHE A 79 -12.04 5.22 -5.97
N GLU A 80 -13.21 5.53 -5.39
CA GLU A 80 -14.53 5.37 -6.02
C GLU A 80 -14.90 6.50 -6.99
#